data_AF-A0A0G1C6Q9-F1
#
_entry.id   AF-A0A0G1C6Q9-F1
#
_cell.length_a   1.000
_cell.length_b   1.000
_cell.length_c   1.000
_cell.angle_alpha   90.00
_cell.angle_beta   90.00
_cell.angle_gamma   90.00
#
_symmetry.space_group_name_H-M   'P 1'
#
loop_
_entity.id
_entity.type
_entity.pdbx_description
1 polymer ?
#
loop_
_entity_poly.entity_id
_entity_poly.type
_entity_poly.pdbx_seq_one_letter_code
_entity_poly.pdbx_strand_id
1 'polypeptide(L)'
;MKTIVTHFAPDLDGITSIWLLKTFLPEWKEAAIAFVPAGKTLQDTPVDSDLEVVHVDTGFGKFDHHQSNEDTCAALLVYESLGKKDEALERLLRVVNDVDHFREVFFPSPMSDVWDLSLGSIIDGMNMTMVNDPLSMIDGVMDCMDASYKIFQNKVWAEKEIKEKGVEFTTQFGTSLGIETVNREAVHVGQKMGYVIVVRKDPKIGSIQIKSIPKDEIDLTALYDEMRKLDPDATWFLHASKHMLLNGSAKNPDMKPTKLILNEVIEIVKKIYG
;
A
#
# COMPACT_ATOMS: atom_id res chain seq x y z
N MET A 1 -31.90 5.82 11.80
CA MET A 1 -30.44 5.70 12.00
C MET A 1 -29.95 4.86 10.85
N LYS A 2 -28.98 5.34 10.09
CA LYS A 2 -28.47 4.58 8.95
C LYS A 2 -27.83 3.27 9.39
N THR A 3 -28.06 2.21 8.62
CA THR A 3 -27.59 0.86 8.94
C THR A 3 -26.95 0.24 7.70
N ILE A 4 -25.71 -0.19 7.81
CA ILE A 4 -25.02 -1.01 6.81
C ILE A 4 -25.17 -2.47 7.25
N VAL A 5 -25.64 -3.32 6.34
CA VAL A 5 -25.94 -4.73 6.60
C VAL A 5 -25.00 -5.58 5.77
N THR A 6 -24.32 -6.53 6.41
CA THR A 6 -23.49 -7.55 5.72
C THR A 6 -23.79 -8.94 6.29
N HIS A 7 -23.19 -9.98 5.73
CA HIS A 7 -23.38 -11.33 6.23
C HIS A 7 -22.59 -11.61 7.52
N PHE A 8 -22.98 -12.65 8.27
CA PHE A 8 -22.17 -13.15 9.38
C PHE A 8 -20.81 -13.65 8.89
N ALA A 9 -19.76 -13.45 9.71
CA ALA A 9 -18.37 -13.69 9.35
C ALA A 9 -18.00 -12.99 8.03
N PRO A 10 -18.10 -11.65 7.98
CA PRO A 10 -17.84 -10.89 6.76
C PRO A 10 -16.38 -11.09 6.33
N ASP A 11 -16.17 -11.13 5.02
CA ASP A 11 -14.87 -11.29 4.41
C ASP A 11 -14.26 -9.93 4.00
N LEU A 12 -13.20 -9.96 3.19
CA LEU A 12 -12.54 -8.76 2.73
C LEU A 12 -13.45 -7.87 1.87
N ASP A 13 -14.35 -8.43 1.06
CA ASP A 13 -15.23 -7.67 0.18
C ASP A 13 -16.32 -6.94 0.97
N GLY A 14 -17.02 -7.67 1.84
CA GLY A 14 -18.02 -7.10 2.74
C GLY A 14 -17.44 -5.99 3.64
N ILE A 15 -16.27 -6.22 4.25
CA ILE A 15 -15.64 -5.20 5.12
C ILE A 15 -15.12 -4.00 4.31
N THR A 16 -14.55 -4.23 3.13
CA THR A 16 -14.11 -3.12 2.25
C THR A 16 -15.29 -2.25 1.83
N SER A 17 -16.44 -2.86 1.55
CA SER A 17 -17.67 -2.14 1.22
C SER A 17 -18.14 -1.24 2.36
N ILE A 18 -18.11 -1.75 3.61
CA ILE A 18 -18.39 -0.96 4.81
C ILE A 18 -17.41 0.21 4.94
N TRP A 19 -16.11 -0.06 4.81
CA TRP A 19 -15.06 0.95 4.88
C TRP A 19 -15.27 2.06 3.84
N LEU A 20 -15.58 1.71 2.59
CA LEU A 20 -15.85 2.67 1.52
C LEU A 20 -17.02 3.60 1.86
N LEU A 21 -18.15 3.03 2.30
CA LEU A 21 -19.34 3.80 2.67
C LEU A 21 -19.03 4.77 3.82
N LYS A 22 -18.42 4.27 4.91
CA LYS A 22 -18.11 5.09 6.09
C LYS A 22 -17.04 6.16 5.84
N THR A 23 -16.07 5.88 4.97
CA THR A 23 -14.95 6.78 4.69
C THR A 23 -15.32 7.88 3.70
N PHE A 24 -16.11 7.53 2.68
CA PHE A 24 -16.31 8.40 1.51
C PHE A 24 -17.70 9.02 1.40
N LEU A 25 -18.67 8.57 2.19
CA LEU A 25 -20.02 9.16 2.26
C LEU A 25 -20.29 9.72 3.68
N PRO A 26 -20.26 11.05 3.86
CA PRO A 26 -20.38 11.68 5.18
C PRO A 26 -21.63 11.27 5.97
N GLU A 27 -22.74 11.01 5.29
CA GLU A 27 -24.00 10.59 5.92
C GLU A 27 -23.95 9.16 6.48
N TRP A 28 -23.07 8.29 5.95
CA TRP A 28 -22.90 6.90 6.39
C TRP A 28 -21.79 6.71 7.43
N LYS A 29 -21.01 7.77 7.72
CA LYS A 29 -19.88 7.72 8.65
C LYS A 29 -20.21 7.06 10.00
N GLU A 30 -21.33 7.46 10.58
CA GLU A 30 -21.81 6.97 11.89
C GLU A 30 -22.86 5.86 11.75
N ALA A 31 -22.98 5.22 10.58
CA ALA A 31 -23.95 4.15 10.37
C ALA A 31 -23.64 2.96 11.28
N ALA A 32 -24.71 2.39 11.83
CA ALA A 32 -24.62 1.13 12.56
C ALA A 32 -24.33 -0.02 11.60
N ILE A 33 -23.71 -1.07 12.11
CA ILE A 33 -23.46 -2.30 11.35
C ILE A 33 -24.39 -3.38 11.89
N ALA A 34 -25.07 -4.09 11.00
CA ALA A 34 -25.92 -5.23 11.31
C ALA A 34 -25.49 -6.45 10.49
N PHE A 35 -25.75 -7.63 11.05
CA PHE A 35 -25.35 -8.90 10.45
C PHE A 35 -26.57 -9.77 10.17
N VAL A 36 -26.56 -10.46 9.03
CA VAL A 36 -27.60 -11.40 8.61
C VAL A 36 -26.97 -12.68 8.05
N PRO A 37 -27.70 -13.80 7.92
CA PRO A 37 -27.20 -14.94 7.16
C PRO A 37 -26.92 -14.53 5.70
N ALA A 38 -25.91 -15.13 5.06
CA ALA A 38 -25.58 -14.83 3.67
C ALA A 38 -26.80 -14.99 2.74
N GLY A 39 -26.97 -14.03 1.83
CA GLY A 39 -28.11 -13.95 0.91
C GLY A 39 -29.43 -13.50 1.56
N LYS A 40 -29.44 -13.10 2.84
CA LYS A 40 -30.62 -12.55 3.53
C LYS A 40 -30.58 -11.03 3.60
N THR A 41 -31.74 -10.46 3.89
CA THR A 41 -31.94 -9.04 4.15
C THR A 41 -32.25 -8.81 5.63
N LEU A 42 -32.20 -7.56 6.06
CA LEU A 42 -32.48 -7.19 7.44
C LEU A 42 -33.99 -7.34 7.67
N GLN A 43 -34.38 -8.15 8.67
CA GLN A 43 -35.79 -8.38 9.02
C GLN A 43 -36.66 -8.92 7.87
N ASP A 44 -36.05 -9.61 6.89
CA ASP A 44 -36.71 -10.14 5.69
C ASP A 44 -37.48 -9.06 4.87
N THR A 45 -37.08 -7.79 4.98
CA THR A 45 -37.65 -6.73 4.15
C THR A 45 -37.08 -6.77 2.74
N PRO A 46 -37.81 -6.31 1.70
CA PRO A 46 -37.26 -6.19 0.36
C PRO A 46 -35.97 -5.36 0.36
N VAL A 47 -34.94 -5.85 -0.32
CA VAL A 47 -33.66 -5.13 -0.44
C VAL A 47 -33.86 -3.79 -1.14
N ASP A 48 -33.04 -2.79 -0.80
CA ASP A 48 -33.08 -1.42 -1.34
C ASP A 48 -34.41 -0.64 -1.17
N SER A 49 -35.34 -1.14 -0.34
CA SER A 49 -36.63 -0.47 -0.11
C SER A 49 -36.60 0.65 0.93
N ASP A 50 -35.57 0.70 1.78
CA ASP A 50 -35.34 1.73 2.79
C ASP A 50 -34.03 2.47 2.51
N LEU A 51 -34.09 3.79 2.29
CA LEU A 51 -32.92 4.63 2.01
C LEU A 51 -31.98 4.79 3.21
N GLU A 52 -32.41 4.37 4.40
CA GLU A 52 -31.60 4.33 5.62
C GLU A 52 -30.91 2.98 5.83
N VAL A 53 -31.16 1.98 4.99
CA VAL A 53 -30.55 0.65 5.07
C VAL A 53 -29.83 0.34 3.77
N VAL A 54 -28.57 -0.08 3.87
CA VAL A 54 -27.80 -0.55 2.71
C VAL A 54 -27.27 -1.94 3.02
N HIS A 55 -27.52 -2.88 2.12
CA HIS A 55 -26.91 -4.21 2.15
C HIS A 55 -25.66 -4.20 1.28
N VAL A 56 -24.56 -4.70 1.83
CA VAL A 56 -23.30 -4.92 1.11
C VAL A 56 -22.95 -6.39 1.22
N ASP A 57 -22.63 -6.99 0.06
CA ASP A 57 -22.23 -8.39 -0.06
C ASP A 57 -23.27 -9.40 0.51
N THR A 58 -24.54 -9.01 0.46
CA THR A 58 -25.67 -9.89 0.83
C THR A 58 -26.99 -9.31 0.32
N GLY A 59 -28.00 -10.16 0.26
CA GLY A 59 -29.40 -9.75 0.05
C GLY A 59 -29.79 -9.46 -1.40
N PHE A 60 -28.87 -9.64 -2.36
CA PHE A 60 -29.09 -9.50 -3.81
C PHE A 60 -29.55 -8.09 -4.24
N GLY A 61 -29.07 -7.08 -3.52
CA GLY A 61 -29.37 -5.66 -3.78
C GLY A 61 -28.32 -4.96 -4.61
N LYS A 62 -28.35 -3.62 -4.55
CA LYS A 62 -27.46 -2.72 -5.30
C LYS A 62 -25.96 -3.01 -5.11
N PHE A 63 -25.53 -3.41 -3.91
CA PHE A 63 -24.12 -3.67 -3.59
C PHE A 63 -23.89 -5.13 -3.22
N ASP A 64 -24.59 -6.03 -3.89
CA ASP A 64 -24.32 -7.46 -3.90
C ASP A 64 -23.99 -7.84 -5.35
N HIS A 65 -23.19 -8.88 -5.56
CA HIS A 65 -22.79 -9.39 -6.88
C HIS A 65 -23.27 -10.83 -7.13
N HIS A 66 -23.77 -11.52 -6.09
CA HIS A 66 -24.17 -12.93 -6.15
C HIS A 66 -25.36 -13.24 -7.10
N GLN A 67 -26.04 -12.22 -7.62
CA GLN A 67 -27.09 -12.35 -8.62
C GLN A 67 -26.58 -12.42 -10.08
N SER A 68 -25.28 -12.24 -10.32
CA SER A 68 -24.67 -12.28 -11.65
C SER A 68 -23.33 -13.03 -11.65
N ASN A 69 -22.76 -13.24 -12.83
CA ASN A 69 -21.39 -13.75 -13.01
C ASN A 69 -20.47 -12.64 -13.57
N GLU A 70 -20.80 -11.37 -13.33
CA GLU A 70 -19.95 -10.27 -13.75
C GLU A 70 -18.64 -10.30 -12.96
N ASP A 71 -17.54 -9.86 -13.59
CA ASP A 71 -16.24 -9.71 -12.93
C ASP A 71 -16.24 -8.47 -12.04
N THR A 72 -16.92 -8.58 -10.90
CA THR A 72 -17.11 -7.52 -9.91
C THR A 72 -17.38 -8.10 -8.52
N CYS A 73 -17.18 -7.28 -7.50
CA CYS A 73 -17.45 -7.59 -6.09
C CYS A 73 -18.24 -6.42 -5.46
N ALA A 74 -18.83 -6.60 -4.28
CA ALA A 74 -19.60 -5.56 -3.59
C ALA A 74 -18.83 -4.25 -3.41
N ALA A 75 -17.54 -4.32 -3.09
CA ALA A 75 -16.71 -3.13 -2.88
C ALA A 75 -16.52 -2.33 -4.18
N LEU A 76 -16.40 -3.00 -5.33
CA LEU A 76 -16.36 -2.33 -6.63
C LEU A 76 -17.69 -1.64 -6.94
N LEU A 77 -18.83 -2.28 -6.67
CA LEU A 77 -20.15 -1.69 -6.86
C LEU A 77 -20.36 -0.44 -5.97
N VAL A 78 -19.89 -0.49 -4.73
CA VAL A 78 -19.88 0.69 -3.84
C VAL A 78 -19.01 1.79 -4.45
N TYR A 79 -17.77 1.48 -4.86
CA TYR A 79 -16.85 2.45 -5.44
C TYR A 79 -17.41 3.13 -6.70
N GLU A 80 -18.00 2.37 -7.61
CA GLU A 80 -18.66 2.89 -8.81
C GLU A 80 -19.76 3.90 -8.45
N SER A 81 -20.55 3.59 -7.42
CA SER A 81 -21.61 4.49 -6.95
C SER A 81 -21.10 5.79 -6.32
N LEU A 82 -19.85 5.84 -5.87
CA LEU A 82 -19.22 7.08 -5.38
C LEU A 82 -18.94 8.06 -6.53
N GLY A 83 -18.90 7.59 -7.78
CA GLY A 83 -18.59 8.41 -8.96
C GLY A 83 -17.19 9.05 -8.93
N LYS A 84 -16.28 8.47 -8.14
CA LYS A 84 -14.90 8.96 -7.97
C LYS A 84 -13.96 8.27 -8.95
N LYS A 85 -12.87 8.94 -9.29
CA LYS A 85 -11.73 8.37 -10.02
C LYS A 85 -10.48 8.54 -9.18
N ASP A 86 -9.98 7.44 -8.64
CA ASP A 86 -8.80 7.39 -7.80
C ASP A 86 -7.99 6.14 -8.15
N GLU A 87 -6.84 6.33 -8.80
CA GLU A 87 -5.98 5.24 -9.25
C GLU A 87 -5.49 4.34 -8.10
N ALA A 88 -5.22 4.92 -6.92
CA ALA A 88 -4.78 4.14 -5.77
C ALA A 88 -5.91 3.25 -5.26
N LEU A 89 -7.13 3.78 -5.21
CA LEU A 89 -8.32 3.03 -4.81
C LEU A 89 -8.67 1.96 -5.84
N GLU A 90 -8.62 2.27 -7.14
CA GLU A 90 -8.85 1.30 -8.23
C GLU A 90 -7.89 0.11 -8.17
N ARG A 91 -6.61 0.37 -7.87
CA ARG A 91 -5.61 -0.70 -7.72
C ARG A 91 -5.82 -1.53 -6.47
N LEU A 92 -6.25 -0.91 -5.37
CA LEU A 92 -6.58 -1.60 -4.13
C LEU A 92 -7.79 -2.51 -4.34
N LEU A 93 -8.87 -1.98 -4.91
CA LEU A 93 -10.12 -2.72 -5.13
C LEU A 93 -9.97 -3.84 -6.16
N ARG A 94 -9.02 -3.72 -7.09
CA ARG A 94 -8.66 -4.84 -7.96
C ARG A 94 -8.12 -6.04 -7.18
N VAL A 95 -7.31 -5.80 -6.14
CA VAL A 95 -6.81 -6.88 -5.28
C VAL A 95 -7.95 -7.49 -4.47
N VAL A 96 -8.87 -6.67 -3.97
CA VAL A 96 -10.08 -7.16 -3.27
C VAL A 96 -10.90 -8.07 -4.19
N ASN A 97 -11.19 -7.61 -5.41
CA ASN A 97 -11.92 -8.40 -6.40
C ASN A 97 -11.17 -9.68 -6.81
N ASP A 98 -9.84 -9.65 -6.89
CA ASP A 98 -9.03 -10.84 -7.17
C ASP A 98 -9.14 -11.87 -6.04
N VAL A 99 -9.13 -11.43 -4.77
CA VAL A 99 -9.29 -12.32 -3.61
C VAL A 99 -10.71 -12.89 -3.55
N ASP A 100 -11.73 -12.04 -3.74
CA ASP A 100 -13.15 -12.43 -3.77
C ASP A 100 -13.43 -13.53 -4.83
N HIS A 101 -12.75 -13.46 -5.98
CA HIS A 101 -12.84 -14.47 -7.03
C HIS A 101 -11.82 -15.61 -6.90
N PHE A 102 -11.14 -15.75 -5.76
CA PHE A 102 -10.10 -16.75 -5.50
C PHE A 102 -8.98 -16.78 -6.56
N ARG A 103 -8.66 -15.63 -7.17
CA ARG A 103 -7.63 -15.52 -8.22
C ARG A 103 -6.21 -15.54 -7.67
N GLU A 104 -6.07 -15.47 -6.37
CA GLU A 104 -4.79 -15.65 -5.67
C GLU A 104 -4.13 -17.01 -5.96
N VAL A 105 -4.91 -18.02 -6.36
CA VAL A 105 -4.38 -19.31 -6.87
C VAL A 105 -3.46 -19.14 -8.10
N PHE A 106 -3.62 -18.05 -8.85
CA PHE A 106 -2.80 -17.70 -10.00
C PHE A 106 -1.65 -16.73 -9.68
N PHE A 107 -1.53 -16.28 -8.42
CA PHE A 107 -0.41 -15.43 -8.02
C PHE A 107 0.91 -16.22 -8.02
N PRO A 108 2.06 -15.54 -8.19
CA PRO A 108 3.35 -16.21 -8.09
C PRO A 108 3.54 -16.86 -6.73
N SER A 109 3.95 -18.14 -6.72
CA SER A 109 4.14 -18.93 -5.51
C SER A 109 2.88 -18.94 -4.61
N PRO A 110 1.75 -19.49 -5.11
CA PRO A 110 0.45 -19.37 -4.44
C PRO A 110 0.40 -20.11 -3.08
N MET A 111 1.32 -21.06 -2.84
CA MET A 111 1.45 -21.79 -1.57
C MET A 111 2.47 -21.16 -0.59
N SER A 112 2.92 -19.93 -0.84
CA SER A 112 3.88 -19.27 0.03
C SER A 112 3.22 -18.72 1.30
N ASP A 113 3.79 -19.02 2.46
CA ASP A 113 3.32 -18.55 3.79
C ASP A 113 3.16 -17.03 3.90
N VAL A 114 3.78 -16.25 2.99
CA VAL A 114 3.58 -14.78 2.92
C VAL A 114 2.13 -14.40 2.70
N TRP A 115 1.34 -15.25 2.02
CA TRP A 115 -0.07 -15.01 1.76
C TRP A 115 -0.94 -15.21 3.00
N ASP A 116 -0.49 -16.02 3.98
CA ASP A 116 -1.17 -16.19 5.27
C ASP A 116 -1.10 -14.92 6.15
N LEU A 117 -0.22 -13.98 5.80
CA LEU A 117 -0.15 -12.64 6.39
C LEU A 117 -0.84 -11.57 5.54
N SER A 118 -1.58 -11.96 4.50
CA SER A 118 -2.42 -11.05 3.73
C SER A 118 -3.65 -10.64 4.55
N LEU A 119 -4.24 -9.48 4.23
CA LEU A 119 -5.39 -8.99 4.98
C LEU A 119 -6.60 -9.93 4.89
N GLY A 120 -6.82 -10.57 3.73
CA GLY A 120 -7.88 -11.58 3.56
C GLY A 120 -7.70 -12.77 4.51
N SER A 121 -6.51 -13.38 4.51
CA SER A 121 -6.19 -14.51 5.40
C SER A 121 -6.24 -14.12 6.89
N ILE A 122 -5.85 -12.88 7.21
CA ILE A 122 -5.97 -12.34 8.58
C ILE A 122 -7.44 -12.20 8.99
N ILE A 123 -8.31 -11.74 8.10
CA ILE A 123 -9.76 -11.66 8.35
C ILE A 123 -10.33 -13.05 8.63
N ASP A 124 -9.96 -14.07 7.86
CA ASP A 124 -10.37 -15.46 8.12
C ASP A 124 -9.95 -15.93 9.52
N GLY A 125 -8.70 -15.65 9.91
CA GLY A 125 -8.21 -15.95 11.25
C GLY A 125 -8.92 -15.15 12.35
N MET A 126 -9.25 -13.88 12.09
CA MET A 126 -10.01 -13.03 13.01
C MET A 126 -11.44 -13.54 13.18
N ASN A 127 -12.10 -13.98 12.11
CA ASN A 127 -13.43 -14.60 12.16
C ASN A 127 -13.45 -15.83 13.09
N MET A 128 -12.34 -16.57 13.20
CA MET A 128 -12.22 -17.72 14.12
C MET A 128 -11.90 -17.31 15.57
N THR A 129 -11.17 -16.21 15.77
CA THR A 129 -10.65 -15.80 17.09
C THR A 129 -11.52 -14.73 17.77
N MET A 130 -12.34 -14.01 17.00
CA MET A 130 -13.19 -12.89 17.43
C MET A 130 -14.67 -13.14 17.17
N VAL A 131 -15.11 -14.41 17.16
CA VAL A 131 -16.50 -14.83 16.86
C VAL A 131 -17.57 -14.04 17.63
N ASN A 132 -17.29 -13.66 18.87
CA ASN A 132 -18.24 -12.96 19.74
C ASN A 132 -18.09 -11.42 19.71
N ASP A 133 -17.16 -10.89 18.92
CA ASP A 133 -16.90 -9.47 18.78
C ASP A 133 -16.57 -9.05 17.32
N PRO A 134 -17.50 -9.29 16.38
CA PRO A 134 -17.28 -8.96 14.97
C PRO A 134 -17.18 -7.46 14.70
N LEU A 135 -17.72 -6.61 15.59
CA LEU A 135 -17.63 -5.15 15.42
C LEU A 135 -16.20 -4.65 15.65
N SER A 136 -15.54 -5.08 16.74
CA SER A 136 -14.14 -4.72 16.97
C SER A 136 -13.21 -5.27 15.88
N MET A 137 -13.53 -6.44 15.32
CA MET A 137 -12.82 -6.98 14.15
C MET A 137 -12.95 -6.05 12.95
N ILE A 138 -14.17 -5.64 12.59
CA ILE A 138 -14.41 -4.73 11.46
C ILE A 138 -13.68 -3.41 11.67
N ASP A 139 -13.75 -2.81 12.86
CA ASP A 139 -13.04 -1.56 13.16
C ASP A 139 -11.53 -1.69 12.95
N GLY A 140 -10.91 -2.78 13.44
CA GLY A 140 -9.48 -3.04 13.23
C GLY A 140 -9.11 -3.29 11.77
N VAL A 141 -9.97 -3.95 11.00
CA VAL A 141 -9.77 -4.15 9.56
C VAL A 141 -9.92 -2.82 8.80
N MET A 142 -10.88 -1.96 9.18
CA MET A 142 -11.02 -0.62 8.59
C MET A 142 -9.77 0.24 8.81
N ASP A 143 -9.13 0.17 9.98
CA ASP A 143 -7.84 0.84 10.23
C ASP A 143 -6.74 0.30 9.29
N CYS A 144 -6.73 -1.02 9.03
CA CYS A 144 -5.82 -1.64 8.07
C CYS A 144 -6.13 -1.21 6.62
N MET A 145 -7.40 -0.96 6.28
CA MET A 145 -7.80 -0.44 4.98
C MET A 145 -7.35 1.01 4.77
N ASP A 146 -7.47 1.87 5.77
CA ASP A 146 -6.91 3.23 5.75
C ASP A 146 -5.39 3.22 5.51
N ALA A 147 -4.67 2.36 6.24
CA ALA A 147 -3.23 2.19 6.07
C ALA A 147 -2.87 1.67 4.68
N SER A 148 -3.62 0.67 4.18
CA SER A 148 -3.43 0.08 2.86
C SER A 148 -3.66 1.12 1.76
N TYR A 149 -4.78 1.86 1.81
CA TYR A 149 -5.06 2.92 0.86
C TYR A 149 -3.94 3.98 0.86
N LYS A 150 -3.42 4.36 2.03
CA LYS A 150 -2.28 5.28 2.10
C LYS A 150 -1.01 4.72 1.44
N ILE A 151 -0.74 3.42 1.58
CA ILE A 151 0.38 2.75 0.91
C ILE A 151 0.19 2.79 -0.61
N PHE A 152 -1.00 2.49 -1.13
CA PHE A 152 -1.31 2.55 -2.56
C PHE A 152 -1.16 3.98 -3.11
N GLN A 153 -1.64 5.00 -2.39
CA GLN A 153 -1.46 6.41 -2.75
C GLN A 153 0.03 6.78 -2.87
N ASN A 154 0.84 6.38 -1.89
CA ASN A 154 2.28 6.65 -1.91
C ASN A 154 2.98 5.89 -3.04
N LYS A 155 2.54 4.67 -3.37
CA LYS A 155 3.06 3.88 -4.48
C LYS A 155 2.76 4.52 -5.84
N VAL A 156 1.50 4.88 -6.10
CA VAL A 156 1.09 5.58 -7.34
C VAL A 156 1.87 6.89 -7.50
N TRP A 157 1.99 7.66 -6.42
CA TRP A 157 2.77 8.90 -6.44
C TRP A 157 4.26 8.63 -6.74
N ALA A 158 4.87 7.61 -6.12
CA ALA A 158 6.25 7.24 -6.38
C ALA A 158 6.48 6.80 -7.83
N GLU A 159 5.62 5.93 -8.37
CA GLU A 159 5.69 5.49 -9.77
C GLU A 159 5.63 6.68 -10.74
N LYS A 160 4.73 7.64 -10.48
CA LYS A 160 4.62 8.88 -11.25
C LYS A 160 5.88 9.73 -11.18
N GLU A 161 6.42 9.97 -9.98
CA GLU A 161 7.62 10.79 -9.82
C GLU A 161 8.88 10.15 -10.39
N ILE A 162 9.02 8.82 -10.28
CA ILE A 162 10.12 8.09 -10.92
C ILE A 162 10.06 8.29 -12.43
N LYS A 163 8.87 8.17 -13.03
CA LYS A 163 8.68 8.38 -14.47
C LYS A 163 8.98 9.81 -14.91
N GLU A 164 8.55 10.80 -14.12
CA GLU A 164 8.62 12.22 -14.52
C GLU A 164 9.95 12.90 -14.15
N LYS A 165 10.59 12.48 -13.05
CA LYS A 165 11.74 13.15 -12.43
C LYS A 165 12.95 12.24 -12.23
N GLY A 166 12.81 10.94 -12.48
CA GLY A 166 13.89 9.98 -12.32
C GLY A 166 15.05 10.25 -13.26
N VAL A 167 16.27 10.19 -12.72
CA VAL A 167 17.52 10.26 -13.46
C VAL A 167 18.11 8.86 -13.50
N GLU A 168 17.94 8.17 -14.62
CA GLU A 168 18.54 6.85 -14.81
C GLU A 168 20.04 6.96 -15.09
N PHE A 169 20.80 6.01 -14.56
CA PHE A 169 22.22 5.85 -14.85
C PHE A 169 22.65 4.40 -14.75
N THR A 170 23.81 4.07 -15.31
CA THR A 170 24.34 2.69 -15.31
C THR A 170 25.49 2.55 -14.33
N THR A 171 25.55 1.37 -13.70
CA THR A 171 26.70 0.88 -12.94
C THR A 171 27.08 -0.51 -13.49
N GLN A 172 28.25 -1.03 -13.11
CA GLN A 172 28.68 -2.39 -13.38
C GLN A 172 27.71 -3.47 -12.89
N PHE A 173 26.80 -3.12 -11.95
CA PHE A 173 25.77 -4.02 -11.42
C PHE A 173 24.45 -3.96 -12.19
N GLY A 174 24.24 -2.94 -13.03
CA GLY A 174 23.01 -2.71 -13.78
C GLY A 174 22.49 -1.26 -13.70
N THR A 175 21.28 -1.06 -14.24
CA THR A 175 20.59 0.24 -14.26
C THR A 175 20.21 0.68 -12.86
N SER A 176 20.46 1.95 -12.56
CA SER A 176 20.27 2.60 -11.27
C SER A 176 19.46 3.89 -11.44
N LEU A 177 18.92 4.39 -10.34
CA LEU A 177 17.99 5.52 -10.33
C LEU A 177 18.45 6.58 -9.33
N GLY A 178 18.46 7.84 -9.75
CA GLY A 178 18.51 9.01 -8.89
C GLY A 178 17.19 9.77 -8.91
N ILE A 179 16.70 10.25 -7.77
CA ILE A 179 15.44 11.02 -7.72
C ILE A 179 15.42 12.02 -6.56
N GLU A 180 14.89 13.22 -6.80
CA GLU A 180 14.56 14.19 -5.75
C GLU A 180 13.07 14.11 -5.41
N THR A 181 12.74 13.67 -4.20
CA THR A 181 11.35 13.55 -3.75
C THR A 181 11.23 13.48 -2.23
N VAL A 182 10.13 14.02 -1.68
CA VAL A 182 9.75 13.84 -0.27
C VAL A 182 9.11 12.46 -0.01
N ASN A 183 8.68 11.76 -1.06
CA ASN A 183 8.08 10.43 -0.97
C ASN A 183 9.17 9.37 -0.78
N ARG A 184 9.23 8.79 0.42
CA ARG A 184 10.23 7.77 0.76
C ARG A 184 9.98 6.43 0.05
N GLU A 185 8.75 6.17 -0.38
CA GLU A 185 8.39 4.92 -1.04
C GLU A 185 9.04 4.76 -2.42
N ALA A 186 9.49 5.88 -3.03
CA ALA A 186 10.23 5.87 -4.29
C ALA A 186 11.47 4.95 -4.28
N VAL A 187 12.12 4.78 -3.13
CA VAL A 187 13.28 3.89 -3.03
C VAL A 187 12.87 2.42 -3.20
N HIS A 188 11.85 1.96 -2.46
CA HIS A 188 11.39 0.58 -2.57
C HIS A 188 10.70 0.30 -3.90
N VAL A 189 9.91 1.26 -4.41
CA VAL A 189 9.29 1.16 -5.74
C VAL A 189 10.36 1.06 -6.83
N GLY A 190 11.40 1.90 -6.77
CA GLY A 190 12.51 1.82 -7.72
C GLY A 190 13.21 0.46 -7.70
N GLN A 191 13.48 -0.10 -6.51
CA GLN A 191 14.07 -1.44 -6.42
C GLN A 191 13.15 -2.53 -7.00
N LYS A 192 11.82 -2.44 -6.75
CA LYS A 192 10.83 -3.36 -7.32
C LYS A 192 10.67 -3.19 -8.84
N MET A 193 10.98 -2.01 -9.39
CA MET A 193 11.06 -1.74 -10.83
C MET A 193 12.35 -2.27 -11.48
N GLY A 194 13.30 -2.80 -10.69
CA GLY A 194 14.52 -3.43 -11.18
C GLY A 194 15.78 -2.56 -11.10
N TYR A 195 15.71 -1.34 -10.54
CA TYR A 195 16.90 -0.52 -10.35
C TYR A 195 17.80 -1.10 -9.23
N VAL A 196 19.07 -1.35 -9.56
CA VAL A 196 20.00 -2.07 -8.66
C VAL A 196 20.52 -1.18 -7.53
N ILE A 197 20.66 0.12 -7.77
CA ILE A 197 20.94 1.16 -6.77
C ILE A 197 19.94 2.30 -6.97
N VAL A 198 19.34 2.76 -5.88
CA VAL A 198 18.44 3.92 -5.87
C VAL A 198 18.98 4.99 -4.92
N VAL A 199 19.26 6.17 -5.46
CA VAL A 199 19.65 7.38 -4.75
C VAL A 199 18.43 8.30 -4.66
N ARG A 200 17.96 8.57 -3.45
CA ARG A 200 16.84 9.49 -3.20
C ARG A 200 17.30 10.66 -2.34
N LYS A 201 17.15 11.87 -2.86
CA LYS A 201 17.35 13.11 -2.09
C LYS A 201 15.99 13.69 -1.69
N ASP A 202 15.86 14.07 -0.42
CA ASP A 202 14.72 14.81 0.07
C ASP A 202 14.95 16.32 -0.14
N PRO A 203 14.20 17.01 -1.01
CA PRO A 203 14.42 18.42 -1.28
C PRO A 203 14.04 19.33 -0.09
N LYS A 204 13.23 18.84 0.86
CA LYS A 204 12.77 19.63 2.00
C LYS A 204 13.77 19.65 3.14
N ILE A 205 14.38 18.51 3.44
CA ILE A 205 15.33 18.36 4.56
C ILE A 205 16.77 18.09 4.13
N GLY A 206 17.03 17.98 2.84
CA GLY A 206 18.36 17.77 2.25
C GLY A 206 18.92 16.35 2.38
N SER A 207 18.28 15.48 3.18
CA SER A 207 18.73 14.11 3.45
C SER A 207 18.87 13.27 2.19
N ILE A 208 19.88 12.41 2.14
CA ILE A 208 20.09 11.45 1.06
C ILE A 208 19.96 10.03 1.57
N GLN A 209 19.26 9.18 0.83
CA GLN A 209 19.17 7.74 1.06
C GLN A 209 19.63 7.02 -0.20
N ILE A 210 20.61 6.13 -0.04
CA ILE A 210 21.13 5.29 -1.11
C ILE A 210 20.89 3.84 -0.68
N LYS A 211 20.11 3.10 -1.46
CA LYS A 211 19.89 1.66 -1.22
C LYS A 211 20.22 0.86 -2.46
N SER A 212 20.94 -0.24 -2.29
CA SER A 212 21.06 -1.27 -3.31
C SER A 212 20.09 -2.41 -3.05
N ILE A 213 19.79 -3.18 -4.10
CA ILE A 213 19.22 -4.51 -3.89
C ILE A 213 20.21 -5.36 -3.05
N PRO A 214 19.72 -6.29 -2.22
CA PRO A 214 20.56 -7.05 -1.30
C PRO A 214 21.23 -8.23 -2.02
N LYS A 215 22.14 -7.92 -2.94
CA LYS A 215 22.96 -8.88 -3.66
C LYS A 215 24.41 -8.78 -3.17
N ASP A 216 25.03 -9.93 -2.89
CA ASP A 216 26.36 -10.02 -2.26
C ASP A 216 27.44 -9.23 -3.02
N GLU A 217 27.34 -9.12 -4.35
CA GLU A 217 28.29 -8.36 -5.17
C GLU A 217 28.21 -6.83 -5.00
N ILE A 218 27.15 -6.28 -4.41
CA ILE A 218 26.95 -4.84 -4.27
C ILE A 218 27.30 -4.36 -2.86
N ASP A 219 28.49 -3.79 -2.67
CA ASP A 219 28.97 -3.26 -1.38
C ASP A 219 29.11 -1.72 -1.42
N LEU A 220 28.32 -0.99 -0.61
CA LEU A 220 28.34 0.48 -0.53
C LEU A 220 29.46 1.07 0.36
N THR A 221 30.41 0.26 0.84
CA THR A 221 31.50 0.73 1.73
C THR A 221 32.38 1.76 1.05
N ALA A 222 32.79 1.52 -0.21
CA ALA A 222 33.62 2.48 -0.95
C ALA A 222 32.90 3.83 -1.14
N LEU A 223 31.60 3.79 -1.42
CA LEU A 223 30.76 4.99 -1.51
C LEU A 223 30.66 5.72 -0.16
N TYR A 224 30.45 4.99 0.93
CA TYR A 224 30.41 5.56 2.27
C TYR A 224 31.71 6.31 2.63
N ASP A 225 32.86 5.69 2.37
CA ASP A 225 34.16 6.29 2.66
C ASP A 225 34.42 7.55 1.82
N GLU A 226 34.02 7.54 0.54
CA GLU A 226 34.16 8.72 -0.33
C GLU A 226 33.23 9.86 0.11
N MET A 227 31.96 9.56 0.42
CA MET A 227 30.98 10.57 0.86
C MET A 227 31.42 11.29 2.14
N ARG A 228 32.02 10.55 3.08
CA ARG A 228 32.57 11.14 4.32
C ARG A 228 33.78 12.03 4.08
N LYS A 229 34.58 11.76 3.05
CA LYS A 229 35.72 12.61 2.70
C LYS A 229 35.27 13.90 2.02
N LEU A 230 34.26 13.80 1.14
CA LEU A 230 33.74 14.93 0.37
C LEU A 230 32.90 15.89 1.22
N ASP A 231 32.16 15.39 2.20
CA ASP A 231 31.40 16.21 3.15
C ASP A 231 31.61 15.73 4.60
N PRO A 232 32.74 16.11 5.24
CA PRO A 232 33.07 15.68 6.60
C PRO A 232 32.11 16.17 7.68
N ASP A 233 31.36 17.24 7.41
CA ASP A 233 30.39 17.82 8.34
C ASP A 233 29.05 17.07 8.33
N ALA A 234 28.76 16.32 7.26
CA ALA A 234 27.55 15.54 7.11
C ALA A 234 27.61 14.23 7.91
N THR A 235 26.46 13.81 8.42
CA THR A 235 26.36 12.53 9.13
C THR A 235 25.97 11.42 8.16
N TRP A 236 26.88 10.49 7.92
CA TRP A 236 26.64 9.30 7.10
C TRP A 236 26.58 8.04 7.97
N PHE A 237 25.62 7.18 7.67
CA PHE A 237 25.46 5.87 8.32
C PHE A 237 25.37 4.78 7.25
N LEU A 238 26.32 3.84 7.29
CA LEU A 238 26.27 2.62 6.51
C LEU A 238 25.67 1.50 7.37
N HIS A 239 24.58 0.91 6.92
CA HIS A 239 23.98 -0.25 7.58
C HIS A 239 24.95 -1.45 7.53
N ALA A 240 24.90 -2.34 8.52
CA ALA A 240 25.81 -3.49 8.61
C ALA A 240 25.73 -4.46 7.41
N SER A 241 24.59 -4.48 6.71
CA SER A 241 24.43 -5.23 5.44
C SER A 241 25.17 -4.61 4.27
N LYS A 242 25.68 -3.38 4.41
CA LYS A 242 26.38 -2.60 3.37
C LYS A 242 25.56 -2.26 2.13
N HIS A 243 24.26 -2.56 2.11
CA HIS A 243 23.33 -2.24 1.02
C HIS A 243 22.51 -0.97 1.26
N MET A 244 22.76 -0.26 2.37
CA MET A 244 22.02 0.94 2.72
C MET A 244 22.94 1.99 3.33
N LEU A 245 23.05 3.12 2.65
CA LEU A 245 23.80 4.29 3.06
C LEU A 245 22.84 5.46 3.26
N LEU A 246 22.80 5.98 4.48
CA LEU A 246 21.85 7.01 4.90
C LEU A 246 22.57 8.29 5.34
N ASN A 247 22.06 9.42 4.90
CA ASN A 247 22.40 10.74 5.39
C ASN A 247 21.10 11.43 5.83
N GLY A 248 20.79 11.33 7.12
CA GLY A 248 19.52 11.75 7.70
C GLY A 248 18.54 10.60 7.90
N SER A 249 17.84 10.60 9.03
CA SER A 249 16.78 9.65 9.34
C SER A 249 15.74 10.30 10.23
N ALA A 250 14.46 9.95 10.05
CA ALA A 250 13.42 10.37 10.99
C ALA A 250 13.66 9.82 12.41
N LYS A 251 14.47 8.75 12.53
CA LYS A 251 14.81 8.10 13.82
C LYS A 251 15.99 8.77 14.54
N ASN A 252 16.70 9.69 13.89
CA ASN A 252 17.82 10.41 14.50
C ASN A 252 17.79 11.88 14.05
N PRO A 253 17.17 12.78 14.82
CA PRO A 253 17.00 14.18 14.46
C PRO A 253 18.31 14.98 14.44
N ASP A 254 19.38 14.48 15.08
CA ASP A 254 20.67 15.18 15.17
C ASP A 254 21.56 14.97 13.93
N MET A 255 21.13 14.12 12.98
CA MET A 255 21.87 13.88 11.76
C MET A 255 21.94 15.13 10.88
N LYS A 256 23.15 15.49 10.47
CA LYS A 256 23.40 16.63 9.58
C LYS A 256 23.27 16.22 8.11
N PRO A 257 22.32 16.79 7.35
CA PRO A 257 22.19 16.49 5.93
C PRO A 257 23.41 17.00 5.15
N THR A 258 23.78 16.28 4.09
CA THR A 258 24.87 16.64 3.21
C THR A 258 24.52 17.83 2.34
N LYS A 259 25.53 18.63 2.00
CA LYS A 259 25.43 19.73 1.03
C LYS A 259 25.41 19.22 -0.41
N LEU A 260 25.80 17.97 -0.66
CA LEU A 260 25.83 17.39 -1.99
C LEU A 260 24.43 17.36 -2.61
N ILE A 261 24.30 17.82 -3.85
CA ILE A 261 23.07 17.73 -4.64
C ILE A 261 22.95 16.34 -5.29
N LEU A 262 21.74 15.99 -5.77
CA LEU A 262 21.48 14.67 -6.34
C LEU A 262 22.48 14.30 -7.45
N ASN A 263 22.72 15.20 -8.40
CA ASN A 263 23.61 14.94 -9.53
C ASN A 263 25.06 14.67 -9.09
N GLU A 264 25.57 15.38 -8.09
CA GLU A 264 26.91 15.14 -7.56
C GLU A 264 27.00 13.72 -6.97
N VAL A 265 25.98 13.30 -6.23
CA VAL A 265 25.93 11.94 -5.68
C VAL A 265 25.86 10.89 -6.79
N ILE A 266 25.04 11.10 -7.83
CA ILE A 266 24.97 10.18 -8.98
C ILE A 266 26.35 10.03 -9.64
N GLU A 267 27.07 11.14 -9.88
CA GLU A 267 28.39 11.09 -10.50
C GLU A 267 29.42 10.38 -9.62
N ILE A 268 29.34 10.51 -8.29
CA ILE A 268 30.20 9.74 -7.37
C ILE A 268 29.87 8.25 -7.44
N VAL A 269 28.59 7.87 -7.49
CA VAL A 269 28.18 6.46 -7.66
C VAL A 269 28.73 5.90 -8.98
N LYS A 270 28.59 6.63 -10.09
CA LYS A 270 29.17 6.25 -11.39
C LYS A 270 30.69 6.15 -11.34
N LYS A 271 31.38 7.04 -10.65
CA LYS A 271 32.84 6.99 -10.53
C LYS A 271 33.33 5.73 -9.80
N ILE A 272 32.59 5.28 -8.79
CA ILE A 272 32.98 4.14 -7.94
C ILE A 272 32.54 2.81 -8.56
N TYR A 273 31.37 2.78 -9.19
CA TYR A 273 30.74 1.54 -9.67
C TYR A 273 30.42 1.53 -11.16
N GLY A 274 30.78 2.55 -11.93
CA GLY A 274 30.53 2.62 -13.38
C GLY A 274 31.52 1.83 -14.22
#